data_AF-A0AAW0FRD0-F1
#
_entry.id   AF-A0AAW0FRD0-F1
#
_cell.length_a   1.000
_cell.length_b   1.000
_cell.length_c   1.000
_cell.angle_alpha   90.00
_cell.angle_beta   90.00
_cell.angle_gamma   90.00
#
_symmetry.space_group_name_H-M   'P 1'
#
loop_
_entity.id
_entity.type
_entity.pdbx_description
1 polymer ?
#
loop_
_entity_poly.entity_id
_entity_poly.type
_entity_poly.pdbx_seq_one_letter_code
_entity_poly.pdbx_strand_id
1 'polypeptide(L)'
;MLSCISKLVLTLFHTSSTTATESVLNDRKNTVSSVLSFYLRMDSLLSDASLGPELFKLLEAKLKQTTADLEKESQRNSLLQTELEALRDERETLIDSAGGCSCKDVGNVVIVRDDDDHLLEEQATKIGSLEQSLSQLRDECARRTTEVKIYRQALAATRKEFNFDLAITLASLPQPVQDVPLRDTLVPCLSKRWKDPAIAFPAEGRAVCPPGNTLFLNQRIFWYFADDVHGIALAPSALYRPSDQIWTANDEFTYLLNETKEVFYRGPSHYICYAGTFQCAYTGELPSVDFKKLPAAIKEELIRTSFSRPEMAGVPGERGRLRKLYTDGERKVAFLALQCVGFNQKLYDALLAARPPQLREVEQGSTGSAAKRRRQEETNTGRAAKMMKGGDRSETEASGDELMI
;
A
#
# COMPACT_ATOMS: atom_id res chain seq x y z
N MET A 1 10.97 12.28 -15.03
CA MET A 1 11.04 10.85 -14.69
C MET A 1 11.83 10.02 -15.71
N LEU A 2 11.46 10.04 -17.01
CA LEU A 2 12.19 9.37 -18.11
C LEU A 2 13.70 9.70 -18.17
N SER A 3 14.09 10.94 -17.84
CA SER A 3 15.50 11.35 -17.76
C SER A 3 16.29 10.66 -16.63
N CYS A 4 15.67 10.39 -15.49
CA CYS A 4 16.30 9.69 -14.36
C CYS A 4 16.44 8.19 -14.62
N ILE A 5 15.45 7.58 -15.29
CA ILE A 5 15.48 6.18 -15.72
C ILE A 5 16.56 5.97 -16.79
N SER A 6 16.66 6.89 -17.76
CA SER A 6 17.73 6.89 -18.77
C SER A 6 19.13 6.92 -18.11
N LYS A 7 19.31 7.75 -17.08
CA LYS A 7 20.56 7.79 -16.29
C LYS A 7 20.83 6.50 -15.51
N LEU A 8 19.82 5.88 -14.90
CA LEU A 8 19.98 4.62 -14.17
C LEU A 8 20.35 3.46 -15.12
N VAL A 9 19.70 3.38 -16.27
CA VAL A 9 20.00 2.38 -17.32
C VAL A 9 21.41 2.58 -17.88
N LEU A 10 21.81 3.84 -18.15
CA LEU A 10 23.17 4.15 -18.58
C LEU A 10 24.23 3.83 -17.50
N THR A 11 23.89 4.00 -16.22
CA THR A 11 24.79 3.68 -15.10
C THR A 11 24.99 2.18 -14.96
N LEU A 12 23.91 1.38 -15.08
CA LEU A 12 23.98 -0.08 -15.06
C LEU A 12 24.78 -0.66 -16.25
N PHE A 13 24.72 0.01 -17.41
CA PHE A 13 25.55 -0.34 -18.56
C PHE A 13 27.03 0.06 -18.37
N HIS A 14 27.31 1.22 -17.76
CA HIS A 14 28.68 1.70 -17.57
C HIS A 14 29.46 1.03 -16.43
N THR A 15 28.81 0.50 -15.40
CA THR A 15 29.49 -0.26 -14.32
C THR A 15 29.94 -1.66 -14.74
N SER A 16 29.72 -2.04 -16.00
CA SER A 16 30.12 -3.34 -16.53
C SER A 16 31.54 -3.26 -17.11
N SER A 17 32.50 -3.64 -16.28
CA SER A 17 33.90 -3.89 -16.63
C SER A 17 34.02 -4.95 -17.74
N THR A 18 35.13 -4.88 -18.49
CA THR A 18 35.48 -5.52 -19.77
C THR A 18 35.57 -7.07 -19.78
N THR A 19 34.97 -7.78 -18.81
CA THR A 19 35.15 -9.24 -18.65
C THR A 19 33.85 -10.05 -18.54
N ALA A 20 32.68 -9.44 -18.76
CA ALA A 20 31.41 -10.19 -18.71
C ALA A 20 31.25 -11.12 -19.94
N THR A 21 30.95 -12.40 -19.69
CA THR A 21 30.64 -13.38 -20.75
C THR A 21 29.32 -13.02 -21.45
N GLU A 22 29.19 -13.42 -22.71
CA GLU A 22 28.04 -13.10 -23.57
C GLU A 22 26.69 -13.57 -22.97
N SER A 23 26.71 -14.70 -22.24
CA SER A 23 25.57 -15.22 -21.45
C SER A 23 25.08 -14.22 -20.39
N VAL A 24 26.00 -13.61 -19.64
CA VAL A 24 25.67 -12.65 -18.57
C VAL A 24 25.14 -11.35 -19.16
N LEU A 25 25.66 -10.94 -20.32
CA LEU A 25 25.14 -9.80 -21.08
C LEU A 25 23.71 -10.05 -21.58
N ASN A 26 23.39 -11.28 -22.01
CA ASN A 26 22.08 -11.61 -22.54
C ASN A 26 21.01 -11.71 -21.42
N ASP A 27 21.33 -12.32 -20.28
CA ASP A 27 20.44 -12.34 -19.12
C ASP A 27 20.18 -10.94 -18.56
N ARG A 28 21.20 -10.07 -18.59
CA ARG A 28 21.02 -8.66 -18.20
C ARG A 28 20.18 -7.89 -19.20
N LYS A 29 20.33 -8.11 -20.51
CA LYS A 29 19.44 -7.53 -21.54
C LYS A 29 17.99 -7.97 -21.34
N ASN A 30 17.77 -9.25 -21.05
CA ASN A 30 16.43 -9.79 -20.76
C ASN A 30 15.84 -9.19 -19.48
N THR A 31 16.66 -9.03 -18.44
CA THR A 31 16.26 -8.40 -17.18
C THR A 31 15.92 -6.92 -17.39
N VAL A 32 16.77 -6.17 -18.08
CA VAL A 32 16.53 -4.75 -18.40
C VAL A 32 15.28 -4.59 -19.27
N SER A 33 15.08 -5.45 -20.27
CA SER A 33 13.90 -5.46 -21.13
C SER A 33 12.61 -5.76 -20.36
N SER A 34 12.64 -6.76 -19.47
CA SER A 34 11.53 -7.10 -18.57
C SER A 34 11.18 -5.93 -17.65
N VAL A 35 12.20 -5.32 -17.03
CA VAL A 35 12.05 -4.15 -16.17
C VAL A 35 11.49 -2.95 -16.95
N LEU A 36 12.00 -2.66 -18.15
CA LEU A 36 11.49 -1.58 -19.01
C LEU A 36 10.02 -1.82 -19.40
N SER A 37 9.66 -3.05 -19.75
CA SER A 37 8.30 -3.43 -20.12
C SER A 37 7.33 -3.31 -18.95
N PHE A 38 7.79 -3.63 -17.73
CA PHE A 38 7.04 -3.43 -16.50
C PHE A 38 6.83 -1.94 -16.21
N TYR A 39 7.88 -1.11 -16.36
CA TYR A 39 7.77 0.34 -16.19
C TYR A 39 6.85 1.02 -17.21
N LEU A 40 6.89 0.61 -18.48
CA LEU A 40 5.99 1.13 -19.51
C LEU A 40 4.53 0.75 -19.24
N ARG A 41 4.27 -0.43 -18.67
CA ARG A 41 2.91 -0.81 -18.21
C ARG A 41 2.49 -0.05 -16.94
N MET A 42 3.43 0.21 -16.03
CA MET A 42 3.20 1.00 -14.83
C MET A 42 2.85 2.46 -15.15
N ASP A 43 3.50 3.09 -16.13
CA ASP A 43 3.24 4.50 -16.48
C ASP A 43 1.80 4.70 -17.00
N SER A 44 1.27 3.71 -17.73
CA SER A 44 -0.13 3.64 -18.15
C SER A 44 -1.09 3.50 -16.95
N LEU A 45 -0.74 2.67 -15.96
CA LEU A 45 -1.54 2.47 -14.74
C LEU A 45 -1.48 3.65 -13.77
N LEU A 46 -0.34 4.35 -13.71
CA LEU A 46 -0.11 5.51 -12.84
C LEU A 46 -0.73 6.80 -13.39
N SER A 47 -1.11 6.80 -14.67
CA SER A 47 -1.87 7.90 -15.28
C SER A 47 -3.30 8.01 -14.72
N ASP A 48 -3.82 6.94 -14.12
CA ASP A 48 -5.09 6.97 -13.38
C ASP A 48 -4.84 7.34 -11.91
N ALA A 49 -5.16 8.59 -11.58
CA ALA A 49 -4.96 9.17 -10.26
C ALA A 49 -5.69 8.43 -9.12
N SER A 50 -6.67 7.57 -9.45
CA SER A 50 -7.41 6.75 -8.47
C SER A 50 -6.70 5.43 -8.13
N LEU A 51 -5.88 4.90 -9.04
CA LEU A 51 -5.22 3.61 -8.91
C LEU A 51 -3.93 3.68 -8.08
N GLY A 52 -3.22 4.80 -8.10
CA GLY A 52 -1.95 4.98 -7.38
C GLY A 52 -2.03 4.66 -5.88
N PRO A 53 -2.95 5.26 -5.11
CA PRO A 53 -3.06 5.00 -3.67
C PRO A 53 -3.50 3.57 -3.33
N GLU A 54 -4.40 2.97 -4.11
CA GLU A 54 -4.85 1.58 -3.90
C GLU A 54 -3.74 0.58 -4.26
N LEU A 55 -2.98 0.83 -5.33
CA LEU A 55 -1.80 0.05 -5.67
C LEU A 55 -0.73 0.14 -4.57
N PHE A 56 -0.51 1.34 -4.02
CA PHE A 56 0.44 1.52 -2.92
C PHE A 56 0.03 0.73 -1.67
N LYS A 57 -1.24 0.83 -1.25
CA LYS A 57 -1.77 0.03 -0.13
C LYS A 57 -1.64 -1.47 -0.39
N LEU A 58 -1.93 -1.92 -1.62
CA LEU A 58 -1.81 -3.33 -2.00
C LEU A 58 -0.34 -3.80 -1.91
N LEU A 59 0.59 -2.98 -2.39
CA LEU A 59 2.03 -3.27 -2.33
C LEU A 59 2.53 -3.31 -0.89
N GLU A 60 2.11 -2.37 -0.05
CA GLU A 60 2.46 -2.32 1.37
C GLU A 60 1.88 -3.51 2.15
N ALA A 61 0.61 -3.85 1.90
CA ALA A 61 -0.04 -5.02 2.48
C ALA A 61 0.67 -6.32 2.06
N LYS A 62 1.01 -6.45 0.77
CA LYS A 62 1.80 -7.60 0.29
C LYS A 62 3.19 -7.65 0.90
N LEU A 63 3.88 -6.52 1.02
CA LEU A 63 5.20 -6.45 1.64
C LEU A 63 5.13 -6.94 3.09
N LYS A 64 4.17 -6.43 3.87
CA LYS A 64 3.94 -6.84 5.26
C LYS A 64 3.64 -8.33 5.37
N GLN A 65 2.78 -8.86 4.50
CA GLN A 65 2.46 -10.29 4.45
C GLN A 65 3.70 -11.13 4.16
N THR A 66 4.46 -10.79 3.12
CA THR A 66 5.68 -11.53 2.74
C THR A 66 6.73 -11.50 3.85
N THR A 67 6.85 -10.39 4.58
CA THR A 67 7.78 -10.28 5.71
C THR A 67 7.38 -11.22 6.85
N ALA A 68 6.08 -11.29 7.16
CA ALA A 68 5.56 -12.19 8.19
C ALA A 68 5.70 -13.68 7.80
N ASP A 69 5.44 -14.01 6.52
CA ASP A 69 5.64 -15.37 6.00
C ASP A 69 7.11 -15.78 6.08
N LEU A 70 8.04 -14.86 5.76
CA LEU A 70 9.49 -15.09 5.86
C LEU A 70 9.93 -15.35 7.31
N GLU A 71 9.43 -14.58 8.27
CA GLU A 71 9.74 -14.75 9.69
C GLU A 71 9.23 -16.09 10.22
N LYS A 72 8.02 -16.50 9.82
CA LYS A 72 7.44 -17.79 10.18
C LYS A 72 8.24 -18.97 9.64
N GLU A 73 8.65 -18.94 8.38
CA GLU A 73 9.48 -20.00 7.81
C GLU A 73 10.89 -20.01 8.43
N SER A 74 11.45 -18.84 8.78
CA SER A 74 12.71 -18.76 9.52
C SER A 74 12.61 -19.44 10.90
N GLN A 75 11.51 -19.24 11.64
CA GLN A 75 11.27 -19.92 12.91
C GLN A 75 11.12 -21.43 12.73
N ARG A 76 10.39 -21.87 11.70
CA ARG A 76 10.24 -23.29 11.36
C ARG A 76 11.59 -23.95 11.06
N ASN A 77 12.45 -23.30 10.29
CA ASN A 77 13.79 -23.81 9.97
C ASN A 77 14.65 -23.93 11.24
N SER A 78 14.58 -22.97 12.15
CA SER A 78 15.29 -23.04 13.43
C SER A 78 14.84 -24.23 14.29
N LEU A 79 13.54 -24.55 14.29
CA LEU A 79 13.00 -25.70 15.02
C LEU A 79 13.47 -27.02 14.40
N LEU A 80 13.38 -27.15 13.06
CA LEU A 80 13.87 -28.34 12.35
C LEU A 80 15.37 -28.56 12.53
N GLN A 81 16.17 -27.50 12.56
CA GLN A 81 17.61 -27.60 12.88
C GLN A 81 17.84 -28.15 14.30
N THR A 82 17.05 -27.70 15.28
CA THR A 82 17.17 -28.18 16.66
C THR A 82 16.75 -29.66 16.79
N GLU A 83 15.70 -30.06 16.08
CA GLU A 83 15.23 -31.45 16.03
C GLU A 83 16.23 -32.38 15.34
N LEU A 84 16.84 -31.94 14.24
CA LEU A 84 17.89 -32.70 13.56
C LEU A 84 19.15 -32.90 14.43
N GLU A 85 19.55 -31.87 15.19
CA GLU A 85 20.69 -31.99 16.11
C GLU A 85 20.37 -32.97 17.26
N ALA A 86 19.16 -32.91 17.82
CA ALA A 86 18.72 -33.85 18.86
C ALA A 86 18.68 -35.31 18.37
N LEU A 87 18.21 -35.55 17.14
CA LEU A 87 18.22 -36.88 16.53
C LEU A 87 19.64 -37.38 16.22
N ARG A 88 20.58 -36.48 15.89
CA ARG A 88 22.00 -36.82 15.73
C ARG A 88 22.62 -37.25 17.05
N ASP A 89 22.38 -36.50 18.12
CA ASP A 89 22.85 -36.83 19.47
C ASP A 89 22.26 -38.18 19.93
N GLU A 90 20.96 -38.40 19.74
CA GLU A 90 20.31 -39.69 20.07
C GLU A 90 20.94 -40.86 19.32
N ARG A 91 21.19 -40.70 18.01
CA ARG A 91 21.86 -41.71 17.19
C ARG A 91 23.28 -42.01 17.69
N GLU A 92 24.06 -41.00 18.05
CA GLU A 92 25.43 -41.16 18.56
C GLU A 92 25.43 -41.94 19.89
N THR A 93 24.49 -41.63 20.80
CA THR A 93 24.34 -42.40 22.06
C THR A 93 23.92 -43.85 21.85
N LEU A 94 23.10 -44.14 20.83
CA LEU A 94 22.73 -45.51 20.46
C LEU A 94 23.91 -46.29 19.86
N ILE A 95 24.78 -45.63 19.09
CA ILE A 95 26.00 -46.23 18.53
C ILE A 95 26.99 -46.58 19.66
N ASP A 96 27.21 -45.66 20.59
CA ASP A 96 28.12 -45.86 21.72
C ASP A 96 27.64 -46.96 22.67
N SER A 97 26.34 -47.06 22.90
CA SER A 97 25.75 -48.13 23.74
C SER A 97 25.75 -49.51 23.06
N ALA A 98 25.74 -49.57 21.73
CA ALA A 98 25.78 -50.83 20.96
C ALA A 98 27.20 -51.42 20.81
N GLY A 99 28.27 -50.63 21.03
CA GLY A 99 29.67 -51.02 20.84
C GLY A 99 30.19 -52.19 21.70
N GLY A 100 29.38 -52.75 22.61
CA GLY A 100 29.73 -53.89 23.46
C GLY A 100 29.12 -55.24 23.08
N CYS A 101 28.20 -55.31 22.12
CA CYS A 101 27.43 -56.53 21.85
C CYS A 101 27.94 -57.30 20.61
N SER A 102 28.68 -58.38 20.85
CA SER A 102 29.09 -59.35 19.83
C SER A 102 27.91 -60.24 19.45
N CYS A 103 27.11 -59.84 18.47
CA CYS A 103 26.03 -60.67 17.94
C CYS A 103 25.95 -60.61 16.41
N LYS A 104 25.77 -61.80 15.83
CA LYS A 104 25.91 -62.15 14.41
C LYS A 104 24.71 -61.75 13.52
N ASP A 105 23.88 -60.79 13.95
CA ASP A 105 22.68 -60.33 13.22
C ASP A 105 22.95 -59.06 12.39
N VAL A 106 24.04 -59.06 11.63
CA VAL A 106 24.47 -57.91 10.80
C VAL A 106 23.60 -57.76 9.53
N GLY A 107 22.84 -58.80 9.14
CA GLY A 107 22.06 -58.80 7.90
C GLY A 107 20.84 -57.88 7.87
N ASN A 108 20.13 -57.68 8.99
CA ASN A 108 18.95 -56.80 9.04
C ASN A 108 19.30 -55.32 9.24
N VAL A 109 20.51 -55.00 9.71
CA VAL A 109 20.97 -53.61 9.96
C VAL A 109 21.34 -52.90 8.65
N VAL A 110 21.67 -53.64 7.60
CA VAL A 110 22.02 -53.05 6.29
C VAL A 110 20.79 -52.51 5.56
N ILE A 111 19.63 -53.16 5.66
CA ILE A 111 18.42 -52.75 4.94
C ILE A 111 17.83 -51.45 5.53
N VAL A 112 17.90 -51.25 6.85
CA VAL A 112 17.40 -50.01 7.49
C VAL A 112 18.26 -48.80 7.13
N ARG A 113 19.56 -49.00 6.82
CA ARG A 113 20.46 -47.90 6.43
C ARG A 113 20.13 -47.31 5.06
N ASP A 114 19.71 -48.15 4.10
CA ASP A 114 19.38 -47.69 2.75
C ASP A 114 18.10 -46.83 2.73
N ASP A 115 17.11 -47.16 3.58
CA ASP A 115 15.88 -46.37 3.72
C ASP A 115 16.13 -45.02 4.42
N ASP A 116 17.01 -45.00 5.43
CA ASP A 116 17.42 -43.77 6.13
C ASP A 116 18.19 -42.82 5.21
N ASP A 117 19.09 -43.35 4.37
CA ASP A 117 19.86 -42.54 3.41
C ASP A 117 18.95 -41.90 2.35
N HIS A 118 17.94 -42.62 1.86
CA HIS A 118 16.95 -42.05 0.93
C HIS A 118 16.10 -40.95 1.60
N LEU A 119 15.68 -41.14 2.86
CA LEU A 119 14.93 -40.12 3.60
C LEU A 119 15.77 -38.86 3.85
N LEU A 120 17.06 -39.02 4.17
CA LEU A 120 17.99 -37.92 4.34
C LEU A 120 18.22 -37.15 3.03
N GLU A 121 18.31 -37.85 1.90
CA GLU A 121 18.42 -37.22 0.58
C GLU A 121 17.14 -36.46 0.19
N GLU A 122 15.95 -37.02 0.46
CA GLU A 122 14.67 -36.32 0.26
C GLU A 122 14.55 -35.07 1.15
N GLN A 123 14.97 -35.15 2.42
CA GLN A 123 14.98 -34.00 3.30
C GLN A 123 15.99 -32.94 2.85
N ALA A 124 17.19 -33.34 2.41
CA ALA A 124 18.20 -32.42 1.91
C ALA A 124 17.73 -31.67 0.65
N THR A 125 17.09 -32.37 -0.29
CA THR A 125 16.51 -31.74 -1.49
C THR A 125 15.38 -30.77 -1.15
N LYS A 126 14.54 -31.12 -0.17
CA LYS A 126 13.47 -30.23 0.31
C LYS A 126 13.99 -28.99 1.02
N ILE A 127 15.03 -29.13 1.86
CA ILE A 127 15.72 -28.00 2.49
C ILE A 127 16.30 -27.08 1.41
N GLY A 128 17.00 -27.63 0.41
CA GLY A 128 17.55 -26.86 -0.70
C GLY A 128 16.48 -26.09 -1.49
N SER A 129 15.31 -26.70 -1.74
CA SER A 129 14.18 -26.04 -2.41
C SER A 129 13.57 -24.90 -1.58
N LEU A 130 13.47 -25.07 -0.27
CA LEU A 130 12.99 -24.03 0.65
C LEU A 130 13.98 -22.87 0.75
N GLU A 131 15.28 -23.15 0.84
CA GLU A 131 16.32 -22.13 0.84
C GLU A 131 16.31 -21.29 -0.45
N GLN A 132 16.13 -21.95 -1.61
CA GLN A 132 15.98 -21.25 -2.88
C GLN A 132 14.74 -20.35 -2.89
N SER A 133 13.61 -20.83 -2.37
CA SER A 133 12.36 -20.06 -2.27
C SER A 133 12.49 -18.85 -1.33
N LEU A 134 13.17 -19.01 -0.19
CA LEU A 134 13.47 -17.92 0.73
C LEU A 134 14.39 -16.87 0.10
N SER A 135 15.39 -17.30 -0.68
CA SER A 135 16.25 -16.38 -1.43
C SER A 135 15.45 -15.55 -2.44
N GLN A 136 14.57 -16.19 -3.22
CA GLN A 136 13.72 -15.50 -4.19
C GLN A 136 12.79 -14.48 -3.51
N LEU A 137 12.20 -14.81 -2.36
CA LEU A 137 11.35 -13.89 -1.60
C LEU A 137 12.14 -12.70 -1.02
N ARG A 138 13.38 -12.93 -0.56
CA ARG A 138 14.27 -11.86 -0.10
C ARG A 138 14.61 -10.89 -1.24
N ASP A 139 14.94 -11.42 -2.42
CA ASP A 139 15.25 -10.61 -3.60
C ASP A 139 14.03 -9.81 -4.08
N GLU A 140 12.85 -10.42 -4.11
CA GLU A 140 11.60 -9.74 -4.46
C GLU A 140 11.25 -8.63 -3.44
N CYS A 141 11.46 -8.88 -2.15
CA CYS A 141 11.25 -7.89 -1.09
C CYS A 141 12.22 -6.70 -1.23
N ALA A 142 13.50 -6.97 -1.51
CA ALA A 142 14.51 -5.95 -1.77
C ALA A 142 14.18 -5.12 -3.01
N ARG A 143 13.72 -5.77 -4.09
CA ARG A 143 13.27 -5.13 -5.33
C ARG A 143 12.11 -4.17 -5.07
N ARG A 144 11.05 -4.62 -4.39
CA ARG A 144 9.89 -3.79 -4.04
C ARG A 144 10.23 -2.63 -3.11
N THR A 145 11.11 -2.86 -2.14
CA THR A 145 11.59 -1.78 -1.26
C THR A 145 12.30 -0.69 -2.06
N THR A 146 13.09 -1.09 -3.07
CA THR A 146 13.77 -0.16 -3.98
C THR A 146 12.78 0.59 -4.87
N GLU A 147 11.78 -0.11 -5.43
CA GLU A 147 10.70 0.52 -6.21
C GLU A 147 9.94 1.57 -5.38
N VAL A 148 9.56 1.27 -4.13
CA VAL A 148 8.90 2.22 -3.23
C VAL A 148 9.78 3.45 -2.94
N LYS A 149 11.08 3.25 -2.74
CA LYS A 149 12.02 4.38 -2.57
C LYS A 149 12.08 5.26 -3.83
N ILE A 150 12.13 4.66 -5.02
CA ILE A 150 12.10 5.41 -6.30
C ILE A 150 10.79 6.19 -6.43
N TYR A 151 9.64 5.60 -6.10
CA TYR A 151 8.35 6.30 -6.11
C TYR A 151 8.31 7.47 -5.14
N ARG A 152 8.80 7.29 -3.91
CA ARG A 152 8.91 8.38 -2.92
C ARG A 152 9.81 9.51 -3.44
N GLN A 153 10.94 9.19 -4.07
CA GLN A 153 11.83 10.18 -4.65
C GLN A 153 11.18 10.92 -5.84
N ALA A 154 10.45 10.22 -6.71
CA ALA A 154 9.69 10.83 -7.81
C ALA A 154 8.57 11.77 -7.31
N LEU A 155 7.87 11.37 -6.25
CA LEU A 155 6.87 12.21 -5.57
C LEU A 155 7.53 13.44 -4.92
N ALA A 156 8.68 13.28 -4.28
CA ALA A 156 9.43 14.40 -3.72
C ALA A 156 9.95 15.36 -4.81
N ALA A 157 10.38 14.84 -5.96
CA ALA A 157 10.84 15.65 -7.09
C ALA A 157 9.69 16.46 -7.73
N THR A 158 8.52 15.84 -7.91
CA THR A 158 7.31 16.56 -8.40
C THR A 158 6.82 17.61 -7.40
N ARG A 159 7.00 17.39 -6.08
CA ARG A 159 6.72 18.41 -5.05
C ARG A 159 7.65 19.64 -5.16
N LYS A 160 8.92 19.47 -5.58
CA LYS A 160 9.87 20.59 -5.74
C LYS A 160 9.52 21.56 -6.87
N GLU A 161 8.70 21.14 -7.83
CA GLU A 161 8.25 22.01 -8.94
C GLU A 161 7.06 22.90 -8.56
N PHE A 162 6.48 22.73 -7.37
CA PHE A 162 5.39 23.56 -6.87
C PHE A 162 5.93 24.90 -6.33
N ASN A 163 5.13 25.96 -6.42
CA ASN A 163 5.53 27.36 -6.19
C ASN A 163 6.47 27.57 -4.99
N PHE A 164 7.62 28.18 -5.30
CA PHE A 164 8.66 28.52 -4.34
C PHE A 164 8.15 29.41 -3.20
N ASP A 165 7.25 30.35 -3.45
CA ASP A 165 6.79 31.31 -2.44
C ASP A 165 5.88 30.66 -1.39
N LEU A 166 5.00 29.74 -1.82
CA LEU A 166 4.16 28.97 -0.90
C LEU A 166 5.00 27.98 -0.08
N ALA A 167 5.99 27.37 -0.72
CA ALA A 167 6.99 26.53 -0.05
C ALA A 167 7.72 27.33 1.03
N ILE A 168 8.24 28.52 0.69
CA ILE A 168 8.93 29.39 1.64
C ILE A 168 8.00 29.76 2.79
N THR A 169 6.76 30.15 2.48
CA THR A 169 5.78 30.53 3.49
C THR A 169 5.58 29.40 4.49
N LEU A 170 5.33 28.17 4.01
CA LEU A 170 5.16 27.01 4.90
C LEU A 170 6.45 26.61 5.63
N ALA A 171 7.61 26.70 4.98
CA ALA A 171 8.90 26.38 5.60
C ALA A 171 9.30 27.38 6.69
N SER A 172 8.79 28.62 6.60
CA SER A 172 9.00 29.66 7.61
C SER A 172 8.07 29.54 8.81
N LEU A 173 7.06 28.67 8.76
CA LEU A 173 6.17 28.45 9.88
C LEU A 173 6.91 27.76 11.04
N PRO A 174 6.66 28.15 12.30
CA PRO A 174 7.23 27.46 13.44
C PRO A 174 6.81 25.98 13.48
N GLN A 175 7.79 25.12 13.75
CA GLN A 175 7.59 23.70 13.99
C GLN A 175 6.73 23.47 15.26
N PRO A 176 5.91 22.41 15.32
CA PRO A 176 5.12 22.08 16.49
C PRO A 176 6.02 21.81 17.70
N VAL A 177 5.57 22.24 18.87
CA VAL A 177 6.31 22.09 20.14
C VAL A 177 6.23 20.66 20.69
N GLN A 178 5.26 19.87 20.22
CA GLN A 178 4.98 18.52 20.70
C GLN A 178 5.27 17.48 19.62
N ASP A 179 5.55 16.24 20.05
CA ASP A 179 5.68 15.09 19.16
C ASP A 179 4.35 14.82 18.46
N VAL A 180 4.24 15.26 17.20
CA VAL A 180 3.09 14.96 16.34
C VAL A 180 3.30 13.57 15.75
N PRO A 181 2.33 12.64 15.88
CA PRO A 181 2.45 11.33 15.26
C PRO A 181 2.63 11.46 13.75
N LEU A 182 3.47 10.60 13.16
CA LEU A 182 3.62 10.51 11.72
C LEU A 182 2.26 10.23 11.06
N ARG A 183 1.90 10.98 10.03
CA ARG A 183 0.58 10.85 9.40
C ARG A 183 0.29 9.45 8.88
N ASP A 184 1.31 8.75 8.38
CA ASP A 184 1.19 7.37 7.90
C ASP A 184 0.86 6.36 9.02
N THR A 185 1.10 6.71 10.28
CA THR A 185 0.72 5.88 11.43
C THR A 185 -0.67 6.21 11.98
N LEU A 186 -1.30 7.29 11.50
CA LEU A 186 -2.64 7.68 11.92
C LEU A 186 -3.69 6.76 11.32
N VAL A 187 -4.56 6.29 12.20
CA VAL A 187 -5.64 5.37 11.87
C VAL A 187 -6.91 6.17 11.52
N PRO A 188 -7.66 5.81 10.47
CA PRO A 188 -8.92 6.47 10.17
C PRO A 188 -9.91 6.31 11.32
N CYS A 189 -10.35 7.43 11.87
CA CYS A 189 -11.08 7.49 13.12
C CYS A 189 -12.61 7.55 12.91
N LEU A 190 -13.07 8.02 11.74
CA LEU A 190 -14.50 8.16 11.44
C LEU A 190 -14.89 7.51 10.10
N SER A 191 -16.14 7.03 10.03
CA SER A 191 -16.70 6.34 8.87
C SER A 191 -16.81 7.24 7.63
N LYS A 192 -16.64 6.65 6.45
CA LYS A 192 -16.81 7.32 5.15
C LYS A 192 -18.21 7.90 4.90
N ARG A 193 -19.22 7.45 5.66
CA ARG A 193 -20.62 7.88 5.51
C ARG A 193 -20.88 9.30 6.03
N TRP A 194 -20.02 9.81 6.91
CA TRP A 194 -20.20 11.13 7.49
C TRP A 194 -19.84 12.21 6.46
N LYS A 195 -20.73 13.21 6.36
CA LYS A 195 -20.51 14.42 5.56
C LYS A 195 -19.72 15.47 6.34
N ASP A 196 -19.92 15.52 7.66
CA ASP A 196 -19.27 16.46 8.57
C ASP A 196 -18.89 15.76 9.89
N PRO A 197 -17.60 15.71 10.25
CA PRO A 197 -17.12 15.23 11.54
C PRO A 197 -17.78 15.91 12.73
N ALA A 198 -18.10 17.20 12.65
CA ALA A 198 -18.70 17.99 13.74
C ALA A 198 -20.01 17.37 14.25
N ILE A 199 -20.78 16.78 13.34
CA ILE A 199 -22.06 16.12 13.63
C ILE A 199 -21.83 14.68 14.13
N ALA A 200 -20.75 14.05 13.67
CA ALA A 200 -20.43 12.66 13.93
C ALA A 200 -19.70 12.41 15.26
N PHE A 201 -19.32 13.46 15.99
CA PHE A 201 -18.55 13.27 17.22
C PHE A 201 -19.34 12.49 18.28
N PRO A 202 -18.71 11.48 18.89
CA PRO A 202 -19.24 10.89 20.11
C PRO A 202 -19.35 11.96 21.21
N ALA A 203 -20.17 11.71 22.23
CA ALA A 203 -20.37 12.68 23.32
C ALA A 203 -19.04 13.03 24.01
N GLU A 204 -18.18 12.04 24.18
CA GLU A 204 -16.83 12.15 24.73
C GLU A 204 -15.94 13.06 23.86
N GLY A 205 -16.03 12.92 22.54
CA GLY A 205 -15.31 13.78 21.60
C GLY A 205 -15.75 15.24 21.67
N ARG A 206 -17.07 15.48 21.81
CA ARG A 206 -17.62 16.84 21.96
C ARG A 206 -17.24 17.52 23.28
N ALA A 207 -17.03 16.73 24.33
CA ALA A 207 -16.55 17.26 25.61
C ALA A 207 -15.11 17.78 25.50
N VAL A 208 -14.29 17.18 24.64
CA VAL A 208 -12.89 17.57 24.42
C VAL A 208 -12.75 18.61 23.31
N CYS A 209 -13.62 18.57 22.29
CA CYS A 209 -13.63 19.48 21.16
C CYS A 209 -15.01 20.17 21.04
N PRO A 210 -15.15 21.40 21.54
CA PRO A 210 -16.40 22.15 21.43
C PRO A 210 -16.84 22.34 19.97
N PRO A 211 -18.17 22.41 19.71
CA PRO A 211 -18.68 22.77 18.39
C PRO A 211 -18.08 24.09 17.88
N GLY A 212 -17.70 24.13 16.60
CA GLY A 212 -17.07 25.31 15.98
C GLY A 212 -15.54 25.33 16.03
N ASN A 213 -14.91 24.41 16.78
CA ASN A 213 -13.45 24.27 16.83
C ASN A 213 -12.90 23.20 15.87
N THR A 214 -13.72 22.74 14.93
CA THR A 214 -13.38 21.67 13.98
C THR A 214 -13.35 22.20 12.57
N LEU A 215 -12.36 21.79 11.78
CA LEU A 215 -12.26 22.14 10.37
C LEU A 215 -12.18 20.86 9.53
N PHE A 216 -13.24 20.58 8.76
CA PHE A 216 -13.26 19.43 7.86
C PHE A 216 -12.95 19.85 6.42
N LEU A 217 -11.83 19.36 5.91
CA LEU A 217 -11.31 19.74 4.60
C LEU A 217 -11.59 18.70 3.52
N ASN A 218 -12.23 17.58 3.85
CA ASN A 218 -12.48 16.46 2.93
C ASN A 218 -11.21 16.12 2.11
N GLN A 219 -11.23 16.26 0.78
CA GLN A 219 -10.06 16.04 -0.10
C GLN A 219 -9.40 17.36 -0.55
N ARG A 220 -9.65 18.46 0.15
CA ARG A 220 -9.12 19.80 -0.17
C ARG A 220 -7.86 20.16 0.61
N ILE A 221 -7.20 19.17 1.19
CA ILE A 221 -5.93 19.37 1.88
C ILE A 221 -4.77 18.85 1.04
N PHE A 222 -3.71 19.64 0.97
CA PHE A 222 -2.47 19.31 0.31
C PHE A 222 -1.31 19.41 1.29
N TRP A 223 -0.53 18.35 1.41
CA TRP A 223 0.62 18.26 2.32
C TRP A 223 1.89 18.49 1.52
N TYR A 224 2.58 19.59 1.81
CA TYR A 224 3.63 20.12 0.95
C TYR A 224 4.97 19.39 1.12
N PHE A 225 5.36 19.13 2.36
CA PHE A 225 6.67 18.58 2.71
C PHE A 225 6.60 17.09 3.06
N ALA A 226 7.74 16.40 3.04
CA ALA A 226 7.80 14.96 3.32
C ALA A 226 7.66 14.63 4.82
N ASP A 227 7.96 15.59 5.69
CA ASP A 227 7.66 15.53 7.12
C ASP A 227 6.15 15.66 7.38
N ASP A 228 5.40 16.14 6.38
CA ASP A 228 3.94 16.15 6.34
C ASP A 228 3.34 16.99 7.51
N VAL A 229 4.13 17.81 8.20
CA VAL A 229 3.71 18.51 9.44
C VAL A 229 2.73 19.64 9.12
N HIS A 230 3.10 20.54 8.21
CA HIS A 230 2.25 21.66 7.79
C HIS A 230 1.44 21.30 6.54
N GLY A 231 0.30 21.96 6.37
CA GLY A 231 -0.62 21.69 5.27
C GLY A 231 -1.14 22.95 4.60
N ILE A 232 -1.82 22.76 3.48
CA ILE A 232 -2.56 23.81 2.79
C ILE A 232 -3.98 23.30 2.58
N ALA A 233 -4.97 24.04 3.06
CA ALA A 233 -6.35 23.88 2.64
C ALA A 233 -6.60 24.68 1.35
N LEU A 234 -7.41 24.13 0.46
CA LEU A 234 -7.76 24.76 -0.82
C LEU A 234 -9.27 24.96 -0.90
N ALA A 235 -9.70 26.07 -1.49
CA ALA A 235 -11.10 26.34 -1.77
C ALA A 235 -11.26 27.13 -3.08
N PRO A 236 -12.40 27.03 -3.76
CA PRO A 236 -12.76 28.01 -4.79
C PRO A 236 -12.68 29.43 -4.22
N SER A 237 -12.11 30.40 -4.93
CA SER A 237 -12.20 31.81 -4.49
C SER A 237 -13.58 32.43 -4.76
N ALA A 238 -14.39 31.78 -5.58
CA ALA A 238 -15.76 32.18 -5.88
C ALA A 238 -16.66 30.94 -6.08
N LEU A 239 -17.92 31.06 -5.68
CA LEU A 239 -18.96 30.07 -5.86
C LEU A 239 -19.83 30.42 -7.07
N TYR A 240 -20.13 29.42 -7.87
CA TYR A 240 -20.91 29.51 -9.09
C TYR A 240 -22.34 29.06 -8.85
N ARG A 241 -23.30 29.79 -9.44
CA ARG A 241 -24.71 29.44 -9.47
C ARG A 241 -25.14 29.23 -10.93
N PRO A 242 -25.23 27.98 -11.41
CA PRO A 242 -25.59 27.68 -12.80
C PRO A 242 -26.91 28.29 -13.27
N SER A 243 -27.95 28.36 -12.42
CA SER A 243 -29.27 28.86 -12.81
C SER A 243 -29.24 30.29 -13.34
N ASP A 244 -28.41 31.13 -12.72
CA ASP A 244 -28.34 32.56 -12.99
C ASP A 244 -27.02 32.93 -13.70
N GLN A 245 -26.12 31.96 -13.85
CA GLN A 245 -24.71 32.13 -14.25
C GLN A 245 -23.94 33.16 -13.41
N ILE A 246 -24.33 33.34 -12.14
CA ILE A 246 -23.74 34.31 -11.22
C ILE A 246 -22.58 33.66 -10.46
N TRP A 247 -21.54 34.47 -10.20
CA TRP A 247 -20.44 34.13 -9.31
C TRP A 247 -20.50 35.01 -8.06
N THR A 248 -20.35 34.40 -6.90
CA THR A 248 -20.26 35.10 -5.61
C THR A 248 -18.91 34.83 -4.98
N ALA A 249 -18.32 35.82 -4.29
CA ALA A 249 -17.09 35.61 -3.55
C ALA A 249 -17.24 34.46 -2.54
N ASN A 250 -16.19 33.65 -2.37
CA ASN A 250 -16.15 32.62 -1.36
C ASN A 250 -15.18 33.03 -0.25
N ASP A 251 -15.75 33.54 0.84
CA ASP A 251 -14.95 34.06 1.95
C ASP A 251 -14.68 32.99 3.02
N GLU A 252 -14.86 31.69 2.71
CA GLU A 252 -14.69 30.53 3.62
C GLU A 252 -13.43 30.61 4.50
N PHE A 253 -12.29 31.00 3.92
CA PHE A 253 -11.02 31.07 4.64
C PHE A 253 -10.78 32.39 5.37
N THR A 254 -11.49 33.46 5.01
CA THR A 254 -11.31 34.79 5.60
C THR A 254 -11.57 34.77 7.11
N TYR A 255 -12.62 34.07 7.55
CA TYR A 255 -13.00 33.97 8.96
C TYR A 255 -12.18 32.94 9.74
N LEU A 256 -11.36 32.13 9.07
CA LEU A 256 -10.51 31.14 9.72
C LEU A 256 -9.13 31.70 10.03
N LEU A 257 -8.74 32.85 9.48
CA LEU A 257 -7.40 33.39 9.67
C LEU A 257 -7.11 33.64 11.16
N ASN A 258 -5.96 33.16 11.63
CA ASN A 258 -5.50 33.14 13.01
C ASN A 258 -6.29 32.25 13.98
N GLU A 259 -7.31 31.55 13.51
CA GLU A 259 -8.05 30.58 14.33
C GLU A 259 -7.25 29.29 14.50
N THR A 260 -7.42 28.67 15.67
CA THR A 260 -6.92 27.31 15.94
C THR A 260 -8.07 26.32 15.81
N LYS A 261 -7.90 25.29 14.97
CA LYS A 261 -8.93 24.29 14.67
C LYS A 261 -8.37 22.87 14.75
N GLU A 262 -9.21 21.94 15.18
CA GLU A 262 -8.99 20.50 15.04
C GLU A 262 -9.29 20.09 13.60
N VAL A 263 -8.27 19.68 12.86
CA VAL A 263 -8.37 19.45 11.41
C VAL A 263 -8.70 18.00 11.12
N PHE A 264 -9.69 17.80 10.25
CA PHE A 264 -10.11 16.51 9.73
C PHE A 264 -10.07 16.51 8.21
N TYR A 265 -9.70 15.38 7.63
CA TYR A 265 -9.67 15.22 6.18
C TYR A 265 -10.08 13.82 5.79
N ARG A 266 -10.42 13.64 4.52
CA ARG A 266 -10.78 12.35 3.94
C ARG A 266 -9.54 11.76 3.29
N GLY A 267 -9.04 10.67 3.86
CA GLY A 267 -7.89 9.94 3.35
C GLY A 267 -8.20 9.17 2.05
N PRO A 268 -7.19 8.51 1.45
CA PRO A 268 -7.35 7.78 0.18
C PRO A 268 -8.40 6.66 0.22
N SER A 269 -8.62 6.03 1.38
CA SER A 269 -9.66 5.01 1.59
C SER A 269 -11.08 5.59 1.75
N HIS A 270 -11.24 6.91 1.55
CA HIS A 270 -12.43 7.69 1.82
C HIS A 270 -12.89 7.72 3.29
N TYR A 271 -12.13 7.14 4.21
CA TYR A 271 -12.37 7.32 5.63
C TYR A 271 -11.84 8.68 6.09
N ILE A 272 -12.38 9.15 7.20
CA ILE A 272 -12.01 10.43 7.77
C ILE A 272 -10.91 10.21 8.80
N CYS A 273 -9.83 10.94 8.64
CA CYS A 273 -8.67 10.96 9.52
C CYS A 273 -8.62 12.29 10.28
N TYR A 274 -8.18 12.23 11.53
CA TYR A 274 -7.82 13.40 12.32
C TYR A 274 -6.37 13.77 12.02
N ALA A 275 -6.11 15.01 11.62
CA ALA A 275 -4.77 15.47 11.25
C ALA A 275 -3.97 16.06 12.41
N GLY A 276 -4.65 16.48 13.49
CA GLY A 276 -4.04 17.24 14.58
C GLY A 276 -4.70 18.61 14.77
N THR A 277 -4.06 19.43 15.60
CA THR A 277 -4.49 20.79 15.93
C THR A 277 -3.67 21.79 15.11
N PHE A 278 -4.35 22.65 14.35
CA PHE A 278 -3.70 23.58 13.42
C PHE A 278 -4.12 25.01 13.68
N GLN A 279 -3.16 25.92 13.59
CA GLN A 279 -3.41 27.34 13.45
C GLN A 279 -3.49 27.71 11.96
N CYS A 280 -4.51 28.45 11.60
CA CYS A 280 -4.75 28.93 10.24
C CYS A 280 -3.93 30.20 10.00
N ALA A 281 -2.69 30.05 9.56
CA ALA A 281 -1.67 31.10 9.65
C ALA A 281 -1.75 32.18 8.56
N TYR A 282 -2.13 31.80 7.33
CA TYR A 282 -2.05 32.70 6.19
C TYR A 282 -3.04 32.29 5.09
N THR A 283 -3.60 33.26 4.37
CA THR A 283 -4.49 33.01 3.22
C THR A 283 -3.99 33.73 1.97
N GLY A 284 -4.22 33.13 0.81
CA GLY A 284 -3.81 33.70 -0.47
C GLY A 284 -4.51 33.05 -1.65
N GLU A 285 -4.05 33.37 -2.86
CA GLU A 285 -4.54 32.77 -4.10
C GLU A 285 -3.47 31.87 -4.72
N LEU A 286 -3.87 30.67 -5.13
CA LEU A 286 -3.01 29.71 -5.80
C LEU A 286 -2.91 30.08 -7.29
N PRO A 287 -1.70 30.25 -7.84
CA PRO A 287 -1.53 30.52 -9.27
C PRO A 287 -2.08 29.39 -10.15
N SER A 288 -2.58 29.76 -11.34
CA SER A 288 -3.14 28.80 -12.30
C SER A 288 -2.13 27.74 -12.75
N VAL A 289 -0.84 28.08 -12.80
CA VAL A 289 0.23 27.12 -13.15
C VAL A 289 0.36 26.01 -12.11
N ASP A 290 0.08 26.30 -10.84
CA ASP A 290 0.14 25.33 -9.75
C ASP A 290 -1.16 24.55 -9.62
N PHE A 291 -2.30 25.18 -9.93
CA PHE A 291 -3.56 24.45 -10.09
C PHE A 291 -3.40 23.27 -11.07
N LYS A 292 -2.71 23.47 -12.20
CA LYS A 292 -2.44 22.41 -13.18
C LYS A 292 -1.64 21.24 -12.61
N LYS A 293 -0.81 21.47 -11.57
CA LYS A 293 0.00 20.44 -10.91
C LYS A 293 -0.76 19.72 -9.78
N LEU A 294 -1.92 20.21 -9.35
CA LEU A 294 -2.69 19.56 -8.30
C LEU A 294 -3.14 18.13 -8.70
N PRO A 295 -3.20 17.20 -7.74
CA PRO A 295 -3.78 15.88 -7.95
C PRO A 295 -5.22 15.96 -8.49
N ALA A 296 -5.59 15.03 -9.38
CA ALA A 296 -6.92 15.03 -9.99
C ALA A 296 -8.06 14.98 -8.97
N ALA A 297 -7.87 14.25 -7.87
CA ALA A 297 -8.84 14.17 -6.77
C ALA A 297 -9.12 15.55 -6.13
N ILE A 298 -8.08 16.34 -5.89
CA ILE A 298 -8.20 17.70 -5.34
C ILE A 298 -8.88 18.62 -6.35
N LYS A 299 -8.48 18.56 -7.63
CA LYS A 299 -9.12 19.35 -8.70
C LYS A 299 -10.60 19.07 -8.79
N GLU A 300 -10.99 17.79 -8.73
CA GLU A 300 -12.38 17.40 -8.84
C GLU A 300 -13.19 17.82 -7.62
N GLU A 301 -12.59 17.73 -6.43
CA GLU A 301 -13.20 18.24 -5.21
C GLU A 301 -13.38 19.76 -5.25
N LEU A 302 -12.38 20.51 -5.75
CA LEU A 302 -12.50 21.95 -5.96
C LEU A 302 -13.66 22.26 -6.89
N ILE A 303 -13.73 21.63 -8.06
CA ILE A 303 -14.85 21.78 -9.02
C ILE A 303 -16.19 21.47 -8.35
N ARG A 304 -16.27 20.39 -7.56
CA ARG A 304 -17.49 20.00 -6.85
C ARG A 304 -17.91 21.06 -5.82
N THR A 305 -16.96 21.67 -5.13
CA THR A 305 -17.21 22.74 -4.14
C THR A 305 -17.35 24.12 -4.75
N SER A 306 -17.05 24.30 -6.04
CA SER A 306 -17.28 25.57 -6.74
C SER A 306 -18.76 25.89 -6.92
N PHE A 307 -19.69 24.96 -6.70
CA PHE A 307 -21.12 25.23 -6.80
C PHE A 307 -21.65 25.82 -5.50
N SER A 308 -22.39 26.93 -5.60
CA SER A 308 -23.08 27.57 -4.46
C SER A 308 -24.10 26.66 -3.77
N ARG A 309 -24.60 25.65 -4.48
CA ARG A 309 -25.44 24.58 -3.92
C ARG A 309 -24.91 23.22 -4.38
N PRO A 310 -24.67 22.26 -3.46
CA PRO A 310 -24.11 20.95 -3.81
C PRO A 310 -24.93 20.17 -4.83
N GLU A 311 -26.25 20.35 -4.85
CA GLU A 311 -27.18 19.66 -5.76
C GLU A 311 -26.94 20.05 -7.22
N MET A 312 -26.39 21.25 -7.47
CA MET A 312 -26.11 21.75 -8.81
C MET A 312 -24.83 21.17 -9.42
N ALA A 313 -24.01 20.46 -8.65
CA ALA A 313 -22.82 19.78 -9.17
C ALA A 313 -23.15 18.66 -10.18
N GLY A 314 -24.40 18.19 -10.21
CA GLY A 314 -24.88 17.16 -11.13
C GLY A 314 -25.31 17.66 -12.51
N VAL A 315 -25.33 18.98 -12.77
CA VAL A 315 -25.78 19.53 -14.06
C VAL A 315 -24.80 19.10 -15.17
N PRO A 316 -25.28 18.43 -16.24
CA PRO A 316 -24.43 17.98 -17.35
C PRO A 316 -23.65 19.15 -17.98
N GLY A 317 -22.39 18.94 -18.31
CA GLY A 317 -21.54 19.94 -18.99
C GLY A 317 -20.89 20.98 -18.06
N GLU A 318 -21.52 21.39 -16.97
CA GLU A 318 -21.01 22.47 -16.10
C GLU A 318 -19.67 22.12 -15.45
N ARG A 319 -19.46 20.86 -15.02
CA ARG A 319 -18.16 20.41 -14.47
C ARG A 319 -17.02 20.55 -15.49
N GLY A 320 -17.29 20.21 -16.76
CA GLY A 320 -16.31 20.35 -17.83
C GLY A 320 -15.95 21.81 -18.09
N ARG A 321 -16.96 22.69 -18.09
CA ARG A 321 -16.77 24.13 -18.19
C ARG A 321 -15.94 24.68 -17.02
N LEU A 322 -16.27 24.34 -15.78
CA LEU A 322 -15.52 24.77 -14.60
C LEU A 322 -14.07 24.30 -14.65
N ARG A 323 -13.84 23.03 -15.03
CA ARG A 323 -12.48 22.49 -15.18
C ARG A 323 -11.64 23.32 -16.15
N LYS A 324 -12.23 23.74 -17.27
CA LYS A 324 -11.57 24.63 -18.24
C LYS A 324 -11.27 26.00 -17.64
N LEU A 325 -12.24 26.65 -16.98
CA LEU A 325 -12.04 27.95 -16.35
C LEU A 325 -10.89 27.98 -15.33
N TYR A 326 -10.76 26.94 -14.50
CA TYR A 326 -9.62 26.84 -13.57
C TYR A 326 -8.29 26.55 -14.29
N THR A 327 -8.32 25.69 -15.31
CA THR A 327 -7.12 25.34 -16.09
C THR A 327 -6.59 26.54 -16.88
N ASP A 328 -7.48 27.37 -17.40
CA ASP A 328 -7.16 28.58 -18.16
C ASP A 328 -6.80 29.75 -17.23
N GLY A 329 -7.04 29.63 -15.92
CA GLY A 329 -6.75 30.65 -14.92
C GLY A 329 -7.80 31.76 -14.81
N GLU A 330 -8.93 31.61 -15.50
CA GLU A 330 -10.09 32.52 -15.38
C GLU A 330 -10.76 32.43 -14.01
N ARG A 331 -10.63 31.27 -13.33
CA ARG A 331 -11.05 31.08 -11.94
C ARG A 331 -9.87 30.71 -11.08
N LYS A 332 -9.84 31.33 -9.90
CA LYS A 332 -8.75 31.20 -8.94
C LYS A 332 -9.15 30.27 -7.80
N VAL A 333 -8.13 29.68 -7.19
CA VAL A 333 -8.26 28.84 -6.00
C VAL A 333 -7.68 29.63 -4.84
N ALA A 334 -8.48 29.86 -3.81
CA ALA A 334 -7.97 30.38 -2.54
C ALA A 334 -7.27 29.25 -1.79
N PHE A 335 -6.24 29.59 -1.02
CA PHE A 335 -5.56 28.66 -0.13
C PHE A 335 -5.46 29.22 1.28
N LEU A 336 -5.41 28.32 2.26
CA LEU A 336 -5.18 28.63 3.67
C LEU A 336 -4.02 27.75 4.16
N ALA A 337 -2.93 28.38 4.55
CA ALA A 337 -1.78 27.73 5.16
C ALA A 337 -2.13 27.27 6.58
N LEU A 338 -1.91 25.99 6.85
CA LEU A 338 -2.20 25.33 8.10
C LEU A 338 -0.89 25.02 8.82
N GLN A 339 -0.64 25.73 9.91
CA GLN A 339 0.47 25.45 10.80
C GLN A 339 0.05 24.38 11.82
N CYS A 340 0.67 23.21 11.83
CA CYS A 340 0.47 22.27 12.93
C CYS A 340 1.08 22.86 14.21
N VAL A 341 0.26 23.02 15.24
CA VAL A 341 0.67 23.56 16.54
C VAL A 341 0.64 22.49 17.64
N GLY A 342 0.02 21.34 17.37
CA GLY A 342 0.00 20.21 18.30
C GLY A 342 -0.91 19.07 17.83
N PHE A 343 -1.11 18.11 18.72
CA PHE A 343 -1.97 16.95 18.48
C PHE A 343 -2.81 16.65 19.73
N ASN A 344 -4.14 16.74 19.62
CA ASN A 344 -5.03 16.51 20.75
C ASN A 344 -5.22 15.00 20.97
N GLN A 345 -4.29 14.40 21.73
CA GLN A 345 -4.29 12.95 21.99
C GLN A 345 -5.62 12.48 22.61
N LYS A 346 -6.17 13.24 23.56
CA LYS A 346 -7.45 12.90 24.22
C LYS A 346 -8.61 12.82 23.23
N LEU A 347 -8.68 13.76 22.28
CA LEU A 347 -9.67 13.74 21.21
C LEU A 347 -9.48 12.54 20.30
N TYR A 348 -8.24 12.27 19.90
CA TYR A 348 -7.91 11.14 19.04
C TYR A 348 -8.30 9.80 19.70
N ASP A 349 -7.96 9.61 20.97
CA ASP A 349 -8.31 8.40 21.73
C ASP A 349 -9.84 8.24 21.85
N ALA A 350 -10.56 9.33 22.14
CA ALA A 350 -12.03 9.32 22.19
C ALA A 350 -12.66 8.93 20.84
N LEU A 351 -12.10 9.42 19.74
CA LEU A 351 -12.54 9.07 18.39
C LEU A 351 -12.26 7.59 18.06
N LEU A 352 -11.10 7.07 18.46
CA LEU A 352 -10.77 5.65 18.28
C LEU A 352 -11.65 4.74 19.13
N ALA A 353 -12.00 5.13 20.35
CA ALA A 353 -12.90 4.39 21.21
C ALA A 353 -14.31 4.28 20.60
N ALA A 354 -14.81 5.36 20.01
CA ALA A 354 -16.12 5.41 19.35
C ALA A 354 -16.15 4.80 17.93
N ARG A 355 -15.02 4.25 17.46
CA ARG A 355 -14.88 3.75 16.10
C ARG A 355 -15.83 2.58 15.82
N PRO A 356 -16.64 2.65 14.73
CA PRO A 356 -17.52 1.56 14.31
C PRO A 356 -16.77 0.22 14.15
N PRO A 357 -17.38 -0.94 14.48
CA PRO A 357 -16.75 -2.24 14.32
C PRO A 357 -16.22 -2.53 12.92
N GLN A 358 -16.93 -2.06 11.87
CA GLN A 358 -16.54 -2.27 10.47
C GLN A 358 -15.20 -1.66 10.11
N LEU A 359 -14.77 -0.62 10.84
CA LEU A 359 -13.47 0.00 10.66
C LEU A 359 -12.34 -0.80 11.32
N ARG A 360 -12.63 -1.55 12.39
CA ARG A 360 -11.66 -2.43 13.07
C ARG A 360 -11.29 -3.63 12.19
N GLU A 361 -12.25 -4.11 11.41
CA GLU A 361 -12.04 -5.24 10.49
C GLU A 361 -11.11 -4.91 9.32
N VAL A 362 -11.02 -3.64 8.89
CA VAL A 362 -10.11 -3.23 7.80
C VAL A 362 -8.65 -3.45 8.20
N GLU A 363 -8.31 -3.27 9.47
CA GLU A 363 -6.97 -3.52 9.99
C GLU A 363 -6.69 -5.01 10.22
N GLN A 364 -7.69 -5.76 10.69
CA GLN A 364 -7.53 -7.19 10.95
C GLN A 364 -7.59 -8.04 9.66
N GLY A 365 -8.35 -7.59 8.66
CA GLY A 365 -8.60 -8.29 7.40
C GLY A 365 -7.38 -8.44 6.50
N SER A 366 -6.32 -7.65 6.69
CA SER A 366 -5.05 -7.83 5.97
C SER A 366 -4.28 -9.08 6.42
N THR A 367 -4.59 -9.65 7.58
CA THR A 367 -3.95 -10.87 8.09
C THR A 367 -4.87 -12.10 8.00
N GLY A 368 -6.19 -11.93 8.15
CA GLY A 368 -7.15 -13.03 8.15
C GLY A 368 -7.52 -13.61 6.77
N SER A 369 -7.38 -12.85 5.69
CA SER A 369 -7.78 -13.33 4.34
C SER A 369 -6.88 -14.45 3.81
N ALA A 370 -5.63 -14.55 4.28
CA ALA A 370 -4.74 -15.65 3.94
C ALA A 370 -5.19 -16.98 4.56
N ALA A 371 -5.69 -16.95 5.81
CA ALA A 371 -6.14 -18.15 6.52
C ALA A 371 -7.42 -18.75 5.92
N LYS A 372 -8.35 -17.92 5.45
CA LYS A 372 -9.59 -18.40 4.82
C LYS A 372 -9.34 -18.98 3.42
N ARG A 373 -8.33 -18.48 2.69
CA ARG A 373 -7.93 -19.04 1.39
C ARG A 373 -7.26 -20.41 1.52
N ARG A 374 -6.39 -20.61 2.52
CA ARG A 374 -5.80 -21.94 2.80
C ARG A 374 -6.86 -23.02 3.05
N ARG A 375 -7.92 -22.70 3.80
CA ARG A 375 -9.01 -23.66 4.06
C ARG A 375 -9.84 -24.03 2.83
N GLN A 376 -9.96 -23.12 1.85
CA GLN A 376 -10.67 -23.40 0.60
C GLN A 376 -9.83 -24.22 -0.38
N GLU A 377 -8.51 -24.05 -0.36
CA GLU A 377 -7.57 -24.79 -1.20
C GLU A 377 -7.44 -26.26 -0.75
N GLU A 378 -7.43 -26.52 0.56
CA GLU A 378 -7.45 -27.88 1.12
C GLU A 378 -8.75 -28.65 0.78
N THR A 379 -9.89 -27.97 0.67
CA THR A 379 -11.14 -28.63 0.27
C THR A 379 -11.22 -28.96 -1.23
N ASN A 380 -10.47 -28.25 -2.08
CA ASN A 380 -10.48 -28.50 -3.53
C ASN A 380 -9.48 -29.58 -3.97
N THR A 381 -8.33 -29.69 -3.31
CA THR A 381 -7.35 -30.76 -3.61
C THR A 381 -7.85 -32.14 -3.19
N GLY A 382 -8.65 -32.23 -2.11
CA GLY A 382 -9.28 -33.49 -1.69
C GLY A 382 -10.34 -34.05 -2.66
N ARG A 383 -10.94 -33.21 -3.50
CA ARG A 383 -11.96 -33.64 -4.48
C ARG A 383 -11.35 -34.16 -5.78
N ALA A 384 -10.21 -33.61 -6.20
CA ALA A 384 -9.48 -34.09 -7.39
C ALA A 384 -8.85 -35.48 -7.17
N ALA A 385 -8.33 -35.76 -5.97
CA ALA A 385 -7.76 -37.07 -5.64
C ALA A 385 -8.78 -38.23 -5.62
N LYS A 386 -10.08 -37.92 -5.47
CA LYS A 386 -11.14 -38.95 -5.41
C LYS A 386 -11.67 -39.37 -6.79
N MET A 387 -11.38 -38.63 -7.87
CA MET A 387 -11.85 -38.99 -9.23
C MET A 387 -10.86 -39.86 -10.04
N MET A 388 -9.63 -40.08 -9.57
CA MET A 388 -8.64 -40.89 -10.32
C MET A 388 -8.52 -42.35 -9.88
N LYS A 389 -9.42 -42.87 -9.02
CA LYS A 389 -9.32 -44.25 -8.49
C LYS A 389 -10.47 -45.18 -8.88
N GLY A 390 -11.09 -44.97 -10.04
CA GLY A 390 -12.14 -45.86 -10.54
C GLY A 390 -12.17 -45.90 -12.06
N GLY A 391 -11.47 -46.85 -12.65
CA GLY A 391 -11.45 -47.02 -14.11
C GLY A 391 -10.56 -48.16 -14.57
N ASP A 392 -10.71 -49.35 -13.96
CA ASP A 392 -10.21 -50.58 -14.56
C ASP A 392 -11.30 -51.65 -14.43
N ARG A 393 -12.14 -51.72 -15.47
CA ARG A 393 -13.06 -52.84 -15.72
C ARG A 393 -12.92 -53.18 -17.20
N SER A 394 -12.19 -54.25 -17.41
CA SER A 394 -12.15 -55.09 -18.59
C SER A 394 -13.56 -55.51 -19.03
N GLU A 395 -13.87 -55.29 -20.31
CA GLU A 395 -14.91 -56.05 -21.02
C GLU A 395 -14.27 -56.71 -22.24
N THR A 396 -14.01 -58.00 -22.07
CA THR A 396 -13.95 -59.05 -23.07
C THR A 396 -15.33 -59.27 -23.67
N GLU A 397 -15.42 -59.39 -25.00
CA GLU A 397 -16.46 -60.05 -25.83
C GLU A 397 -16.46 -59.35 -27.21
N ALA A 398 -16.70 -59.96 -28.36
CA ALA A 398 -16.74 -61.34 -28.81
C ALA A 398 -16.63 -61.25 -30.34
N SER A 399 -15.88 -62.19 -30.93
CA SER A 399 -15.82 -62.43 -32.37
C SER A 399 -17.18 -62.93 -32.87
N GLY A 400 -17.72 -62.32 -33.91
CA GLY A 400 -18.96 -62.75 -34.57
C GLY A 400 -19.10 -62.17 -35.97
N ASP A 401 -18.71 -62.98 -36.95
CA ASP A 401 -19.28 -63.24 -38.28
C ASP A 401 -19.73 -62.14 -39.27
N GLU A 402 -19.53 -62.54 -40.53
CA GLU A 402 -20.31 -62.24 -41.75
C GLU A 402 -20.20 -60.84 -42.40
N LEU A 403 -19.56 -60.79 -43.58
CA LEU A 403 -20.32 -60.70 -44.83
C LEU A 403 -19.42 -60.95 -46.06
N MET A 404 -19.87 -61.88 -46.90
CA MET A 404 -19.50 -61.97 -48.32
C MET A 404 -20.24 -60.89 -49.10
N ILE A 405 -19.52 -60.16 -49.97
CA ILE A 405 -19.89 -59.89 -51.38
C ILE A 405 -18.60 -59.89 -52.20
#